data_AF-A0A095CFV8-F1
#
_entry.id   AF-A0A095CFV8-F1
#
_cell.length_a   1.000
_cell.length_b   1.000
_cell.length_c   1.000
_cell.angle_alpha   90.00
_cell.angle_beta   90.00
_cell.angle_gamma   90.00
#
_symmetry.space_group_name_H-M   'P 1'
#
loop_
_entity.id
_entity.type
_entity.pdbx_description
1 polymer ?
#
loop_
_entity_poly.entity_id
_entity_poly.type
_entity_poly.pdbx_seq_one_letter_code
_entity_poly.pdbx_strand_id
1 'polypeptide(L)'
;ILAISPDSLESHIAWYCAPIQKNGLGENVHFPLLEDKNMRICKAYGVSNEDNGSALMSIFVIDTNGLIRITVCLDKGIHVSVKDILRMVRDLQMKDKEDELDILRHSETPVTTTPLD
;
A
#
# COMPACT_ATOMS: atom_id res chain seq x y z
N ILE A 1 -5.60 5.03 2.11
CA ILE A 1 -4.16 5.34 2.17
C ILE A 1 -3.80 5.52 3.64
N LEU A 2 -2.63 5.04 4.06
CA LEU A 2 -2.07 5.23 5.39
C LEU A 2 -0.61 5.63 5.17
N ALA A 3 -0.19 6.78 5.71
CA ALA A 3 1.21 7.17 5.70
C ALA A 3 1.81 6.88 7.07
N ILE A 4 3.08 6.46 7.10
CA ILE A 4 3.76 6.04 8.32
C ILE A 4 5.16 6.66 8.30
N SER A 5 5.61 7.22 9.41
CA SER A 5 7.01 7.60 9.58
C SER A 5 7.48 7.40 11.02
N PRO A 6 8.81 7.38 11.26
CA PRO A 6 9.37 7.29 12.61
C PRO A 6 9.21 8.57 13.44
N ASP A 7 8.74 9.65 12.82
CA ASP A 7 8.52 10.93 13.49
C ASP A 7 7.42 10.83 14.54
N SER A 8 7.53 11.66 15.57
CA SER A 8 6.55 11.70 16.66
C SER A 8 5.19 12.24 16.22
N LEU A 9 4.12 11.86 16.92
CA LEU A 9 2.78 12.42 16.73
C LEU A 9 2.78 13.95 16.77
N GLU A 10 3.55 14.56 17.68
CA GLU A 10 3.67 16.01 17.77
C GLU A 10 4.26 16.63 16.49
N SER A 11 5.25 15.96 15.88
CA SER A 11 5.82 16.37 14.59
C SER A 11 4.79 16.28 13.47
N HIS A 12 4.00 15.20 13.42
CA HIS A 12 2.93 15.06 12.43
C HIS A 12 1.87 16.15 12.57
N ILE A 13 1.43 16.45 13.80
CA ILE A 13 0.47 17.53 14.08
C ILE A 13 1.06 18.88 13.67
N ALA A 14 2.29 19.18 14.07
CA ALA A 14 2.94 20.43 13.70
C ALA A 14 3.08 20.58 12.19
N TRP A 15 3.42 19.51 11.47
CA TRP A 15 3.53 19.49 10.02
C TRP A 15 2.17 19.63 9.31
N TYR A 16 1.12 19.02 9.86
CA TYR A 16 -0.26 19.16 9.38
C TYR A 16 -0.79 20.58 9.56
N CYS A 17 -0.61 21.19 10.73
CA CYS A 17 -1.07 22.54 11.04
C CYS A 17 -0.23 23.64 10.35
N ALA A 18 0.97 23.31 9.88
CA ALA A 18 1.81 24.27 9.18
C ALA A 18 1.20 24.65 7.81
N PRO A 19 1.23 25.94 7.40
CA PRO A 19 0.77 26.36 6.08
C PRO A 19 1.62 25.74 4.95
N ILE A 20 0.99 25.46 3.81
CA ILE A 20 1.66 24.91 2.62
C ILE A 20 2.79 25.83 2.13
N GLN A 21 2.61 27.16 2.23
CA GLN A 21 3.63 28.14 1.85
C GLN A 21 4.90 28.06 2.71
N LYS A 22 4.83 27.38 3.86
CA LYS A 22 5.95 27.10 4.76
C LYS A 22 6.35 25.60 4.75
N ASN A 23 6.04 24.89 3.67
CA ASN A 23 6.30 23.44 3.52
C ASN A 23 5.51 22.56 4.51
N GLY A 24 4.42 23.07 5.08
CA GLY A 24 3.46 22.24 5.80
C GLY A 24 2.60 21.40 4.86
N LEU A 25 1.94 20.37 5.39
CA LEU A 25 0.96 19.58 4.64
C LEU A 25 -0.31 20.40 4.36
N GLY A 26 -0.69 21.26 5.31
CA GLY A 26 -1.98 21.93 5.33
C GLY A 26 -3.16 20.98 5.45
N GLU A 27 -4.37 21.55 5.41
CA GLU A 27 -5.63 20.82 5.65
C GLU A 27 -6.06 19.87 4.51
N ASN A 28 -5.26 19.76 3.45
CA ASN A 28 -5.58 18.97 2.25
C ASN A 28 -5.24 17.47 2.37
N VAL A 29 -4.67 17.04 3.51
CA VAL A 29 -4.38 15.63 3.77
C VAL A 29 -5.55 14.99 4.50
N HIS A 30 -6.22 14.04 3.84
CA HIS A 30 -7.42 13.35 4.34
C HIS A 30 -7.18 11.88 4.68
N PHE A 31 -5.92 11.50 4.89
CA PHE A 31 -5.54 10.15 5.30
C PHE A 31 -4.70 10.21 6.58
N PRO A 32 -4.74 9.16 7.41
CA PRO A 32 -3.98 9.11 8.65
C PRO A 32 -2.46 9.14 8.41
N LEU A 33 -1.77 9.86 9.29
CA LEU A 33 -0.33 9.81 9.49
C LEU A 33 -0.06 9.05 10.79
N LEU A 34 0.65 7.93 10.70
CA LEU A 34 0.95 7.05 11.83
C LEU A 34 2.40 7.25 12.29
N GLU A 35 2.58 7.40 13.59
CA GLU A 35 3.89 7.37 14.26
C GLU A 35 4.37 5.93 14.44
N ASP A 36 5.58 5.64 13.96
CA ASP A 36 6.33 4.39 14.19
C ASP A 36 7.66 4.68 14.93
N LYS A 37 7.58 5.37 16.07
CA LYS A 37 8.73 5.85 16.85
C LYS A 37 9.78 4.79 17.19
N ASN A 38 9.36 3.53 17.36
CA ASN A 38 10.25 2.42 17.71
C ASN A 38 10.68 1.59 16.49
N MET A 39 10.37 2.05 15.27
CA MET A 39 10.69 1.41 14.01
C MET A 39 10.13 -0.01 13.87
N ARG A 40 9.10 -0.38 14.64
CA ARG A 40 8.59 -1.77 14.63
C ARG A 40 7.92 -2.08 13.30
N ILE A 41 7.17 -1.14 12.75
CA ILE A 41 6.51 -1.31 11.46
C ILE A 41 7.55 -1.27 10.34
N CYS A 42 8.45 -0.29 10.36
CA CYS A 42 9.52 -0.19 9.36
C CYS A 42 10.40 -1.45 9.32
N LYS A 43 10.75 -2.02 10.48
CA LYS A 43 11.48 -3.29 10.56
C LYS A 43 10.68 -4.47 10.04
N ALA A 44 9.39 -4.57 10.41
CA ALA A 44 8.52 -5.66 9.94
C ALA A 44 8.33 -5.65 8.42
N TYR A 45 8.34 -4.47 7.81
CA TYR A 45 8.24 -4.30 6.35
C TYR A 45 9.61 -4.29 5.64
N GLY A 46 10.72 -4.45 6.37
CA GLY A 46 12.08 -4.51 5.79
C GLY A 46 12.57 -3.18 5.21
N VAL A 47 12.06 -2.05 5.71
CA VAL A 47 12.35 -0.69 5.20
C VAL A 47 13.05 0.19 6.23
N SER A 48 13.43 -0.35 7.38
CA SER A 48 14.23 0.38 8.36
C SER A 48 15.67 0.55 7.88
N ASN A 49 16.19 1.77 7.92
CA ASN A 49 17.60 2.08 7.80
C ASN A 49 18.21 2.07 9.21
N GLU A 50 18.97 1.02 9.53
CA GLU A 50 19.56 0.84 10.86
C GLU A 50 20.69 1.83 11.16
N ASP A 51 21.38 2.32 10.13
CA ASP A 51 22.54 3.21 10.29
C ASP A 51 22.16 4.57 10.85
N ASN A 52 20.97 5.06 10.53
CA ASN A 52 20.52 6.41 10.89
C ASN A 52 19.13 6.47 11.54
N GLY A 53 18.50 5.32 11.79
CA GLY A 53 17.17 5.24 12.42
C GLY A 53 16.04 5.82 11.58
N SER A 54 16.22 5.92 10.25
CA SER A 54 15.18 6.39 9.32
C SER A 54 14.50 5.25 8.58
N ALA A 55 13.46 5.55 7.80
CA ALA A 55 12.83 4.60 6.90
C ALA A 55 13.23 4.88 5.45
N LEU A 56 13.42 3.83 4.65
CA LEU A 56 13.47 3.92 3.20
C LEU A 56 12.11 4.39 2.66
N MET A 57 12.12 5.08 1.52
CA MET A 57 10.87 5.51 0.90
C MET A 57 10.23 4.33 0.20
N SER A 58 9.14 3.84 0.76
CA SER A 58 8.48 2.64 0.29
C SER A 58 6.97 2.79 0.20
N ILE A 59 6.38 2.05 -0.75
CA ILE A 59 4.93 1.95 -0.96
C ILE A 59 4.57 0.47 -0.99
N PHE A 60 3.57 0.12 -0.20
CA PHE A 60 2.99 -1.22 -0.16
C PHE A 60 1.53 -1.13 -0.58
N VAL A 61 1.13 -1.94 -1.55
CA VAL A 61 -0.28 -2.15 -1.91
C VAL A 61 -0.72 -3.46 -1.29
N ILE A 62 -1.68 -3.37 -0.39
CA ILE A 62 -2.23 -4.51 0.36
C ILE A 62 -3.67 -4.70 -0.09
N ASP A 63 -4.04 -5.93 -0.45
CA ASP A 63 -5.41 -6.26 -0.84
C ASP A 63 -6.33 -6.52 0.37
N THR A 64 -7.60 -6.81 0.10
CA THR A 64 -8.63 -7.05 1.13
C THR A 64 -8.40 -8.34 1.92
N ASN A 65 -7.57 -9.25 1.45
CA ASN A 65 -7.17 -10.47 2.17
C ASN A 65 -5.92 -10.22 3.05
N GLY A 66 -5.41 -8.99 3.07
CA GLY A 66 -4.21 -8.62 3.83
C GLY A 66 -2.91 -9.03 3.15
N LEU A 67 -2.94 -9.40 1.86
CA LEU A 67 -1.75 -9.80 1.12
C LEU A 67 -1.09 -8.57 0.48
N ILE A 68 0.24 -8.49 0.58
CA ILE A 68 1.02 -7.49 -0.15
C ILE A 68 1.07 -7.92 -1.62
N ARG A 69 0.53 -7.08 -2.50
CA ARG A 69 0.46 -7.32 -3.95
C ARG A 69 1.52 -6.54 -4.73
N ILE A 70 1.92 -5.37 -4.22
CA ILE A 70 2.98 -4.54 -4.79
C ILE A 70 3.85 -4.01 -3.66
N THR A 71 5.15 -4.07 -3.87
CA THR A 71 6.16 -3.39 -3.06
C THR A 71 7.00 -2.52 -3.98
N VAL A 72 7.14 -1.24 -3.62
CA VAL A 72 8.07 -0.30 -4.24
C VAL A 72 8.97 0.22 -3.14
N CYS A 73 10.29 0.09 -3.29
CA CYS A 73 11.29 0.66 -2.39
C CYS A 73 12.26 1.50 -3.22
N LEU A 74 12.49 2.74 -2.82
CA LEU A 74 13.28 3.71 -3.56
C LEU A 74 14.32 4.35 -2.66
N ASP A 75 15.47 4.65 -3.26
CA ASP A 75 16.48 5.50 -2.63
C ASP A 75 15.95 6.92 -2.45
N LYS A 76 16.58 7.63 -1.49
CA LYS A 76 16.22 9.01 -1.16
C LYS A 76 16.32 9.91 -2.39
N GLY A 77 15.23 10.64 -2.67
CA GLY A 77 15.15 11.60 -3.78
C GLY A 77 14.63 11.00 -5.10
N ILE A 78 14.40 9.70 -5.18
CA ILE A 78 13.76 9.05 -6.32
C ILE A 78 12.28 8.86 -6.02
N HIS A 79 11.39 9.41 -6.85
CA HIS A 79 9.95 9.32 -6.62
C HIS A 79 9.25 8.53 -7.72
N VAL A 80 8.25 7.74 -7.33
CA VAL A 80 7.31 7.10 -8.26
C VAL A 80 6.08 7.96 -8.45
N SER A 81 5.53 7.97 -9.66
CA SER A 81 4.30 8.69 -9.97
C SER A 81 3.10 8.05 -9.27
N VAL A 82 2.29 8.87 -8.61
CA VAL A 82 1.00 8.45 -8.04
C VAL A 82 0.10 7.81 -9.11
N LYS A 83 0.16 8.31 -10.35
CA LYS A 83 -0.63 7.77 -11.47
C LYS A 83 -0.25 6.33 -11.81
N ASP A 84 1.03 5.98 -11.70
CA ASP A 84 1.50 4.62 -11.98
C ASP A 84 1.04 3.67 -10.87
N ILE A 85 1.14 4.08 -9.60
CA ILE A 85 0.60 3.29 -8.48
C ILE A 85 -0.90 3.04 -8.66
N LEU A 86 -1.68 4.08 -9.00
CA LEU A 86 -3.12 3.95 -9.22
C LEU A 86 -3.46 3.05 -10.42
N ARG A 87 -2.66 3.07 -11.50
CA ARG A 87 -2.84 2.15 -12.62
C ARG A 87 -2.64 0.71 -12.17
N MET A 88 -1.52 0.41 -11.50
CA MET A 88 -1.24 -0.95 -11.04
C MET A 88 -2.30 -1.47 -10.05
N VAL A 89 -2.81 -0.62 -9.17
CA VAL A 89 -3.93 -0.97 -8.28
C VAL A 89 -5.18 -1.35 -9.08
N ARG A 90 -5.52 -0.60 -10.13
CA ARG A 90 -6.66 -0.93 -11.00
C ARG A 90 -6.45 -2.23 -11.75
N ASP A 91 -5.24 -2.45 -12.26
CA ASP A 91 -4.90 -3.68 -12.99
C ASP A 91 -5.05 -4.91 -12.09
N LEU A 92 -4.59 -4.84 -10.83
CA LEU A 92 -4.81 -5.88 -9.83
C LEU A 92 -6.31 -6.12 -9.57
N GLN A 93 -7.09 -5.06 -9.39
CA GLN A 93 -8.55 -5.18 -9.17
C GLN A 93 -9.28 -5.81 -10.36
N MET A 94 -8.83 -5.55 -11.59
CA MET A 94 -9.40 -6.18 -12.78
C MET A 94 -9.01 -7.66 -12.86
N LYS A 95 -7.75 -7.98 -12.56
CA LYS A 95 -7.25 -9.36 -12.53
C LYS A 95 -8.00 -10.21 -11.50
N ASP A 96 -8.21 -9.68 -10.30
CA ASP A 96 -8.91 -10.38 -9.22
C ASP A 96 -10.36 -10.71 -9.63
N LYS A 97 -11.06 -9.77 -10.30
CA LYS A 97 -12.41 -10.02 -10.84
C LYS A 97 -12.44 -11.06 -11.95
N GLU A 98 -11.43 -11.06 -12.81
CA GLU A 98 -11.30 -12.05 -13.89
C GLU A 98 -11.09 -13.46 -13.30
N ASP A 99 -10.24 -13.59 -12.29
CA ASP A 99 -10.02 -14.85 -11.57
C ASP A 99 -11.30 -15.38 -10.90
N GLU A 100 -12.07 -14.50 -10.26
CA GLU A 100 -13.38 -14.86 -9.67
C GLU A 100 -14.37 -15.39 -10.72
N LEU A 101 -14.46 -14.71 -11.87
CA LEU A 101 -15.34 -15.13 -12.97
C LEU A 101 -14.91 -16.47 -13.56
N ASP A 102 -13.61 -16.71 -13.70
CA ASP A 102 -13.10 -17.97 -14.21
C ASP A 102 -13.39 -19.12 -13.24
N ILE A 103 -13.28 -18.91 -11.92
CA ILE A 103 -13.69 -19.92 -10.94
C ILE A 103 -15.17 -20.28 -11.10
N LEU A 104 -16.04 -19.28 -11.26
CA LEU A 104 -17.49 -19.49 -11.44
C LEU A 104 -17.77 -20.30 -12.72
N ARG A 105 -17.12 -19.95 -13.85
CA ARG A 105 -17.27 -20.68 -15.12
C ARG A 105 -16.88 -22.15 -15.01
N HIS A 106 -15.80 -22.47 -14.30
CA HIS A 106 -15.35 -23.85 -14.14
C HIS A 106 -16.24 -24.62 -13.15
N SER A 107 -16.87 -23.94 -12.19
CA SER A 107 -17.82 -24.56 -11.24
C SER A 107 -19.17 -24.94 -11.86
N GLU A 108 -19.56 -24.30 -12.98
CA GLU A 108 -20.85 -24.52 -13.66
C GLU A 108 -20.80 -25.61 -14.76
N THR A 109 -19.64 -26.22 -15.02
CA THR A 109 -19.58 -27.31 -15.99
C THR A 109 -20.34 -28.55 -15.46
N PRO A 110 -21.42 -29.01 -16.11
CA PRO A 110 -22.12 -30.20 -15.67
C PRO A 110 -21.17 -31.38 -15.81
N VAL A 111 -20.98 -32.16 -14.73
CA VAL A 111 -20.42 -33.50 -14.86
C VAL A 111 -21.40 -34.29 -15.72
N THR A 112 -21.11 -34.42 -17.01
CA THR A 112 -21.84 -35.32 -17.89
C THR A 112 -21.56 -36.74 -17.40
N THR A 113 -22.42 -37.26 -16.53
CA THR A 113 -22.42 -38.67 -16.20
C THR A 113 -22.93 -39.41 -17.44
N THR A 114 -22.02 -39.84 -18.30
CA THR A 114 -22.32 -40.91 -19.26
C THR A 114 -22.78 -42.13 -18.44
N PRO A 115 -23.98 -42.68 -18.69
CA PRO A 115 -24.38 -43.93 -18.04
C PRO A 115 -23.37 -45.01 -18.46
N LEU A 116 -22.82 -45.74 -17.48
CA LEU A 116 -22.10 -46.98 -17.76
C LEU A 116 -23.13 -48.01 -18.25
N ASP A 117 -22.85 -48.56 -19.43
CA ASP A 117 -23.66 -49.57 -20.13
C ASP A 117 -23.97 -50.83 -19.28
#